data_AF-A0A8S9W8L9-F1
#
_entry.id   AF-A0A8S9W8L9-F1
#
_cell.length_a   1.000
_cell.length_b   1.000
_cell.length_c   1.000
_cell.angle_alpha   90.00
_cell.angle_beta   90.00
_cell.angle_gamma   90.00
#
_symmetry.space_group_name_H-M   'P 1'
#
loop_
_entity.id
_entity.type
_entity.pdbx_description
1 polymer ?
#
loop_
_entity_poly.entity_id
_entity_poly.type
_entity_poly.pdbx_seq_one_letter_code
_entity_poly.pdbx_strand_id
1 'polypeptide(L)'
;MQQIHINRNRINSIEFDKPKITIPLDPGNECSFELPIINYGSPTHVYLSVSDTLRKNVRFLYDNVYVANQEFAPVVIKLPVDITTLEGKIKVTTGYGSRTESFRVIIGEIPVVSKSRSVIDVDEKLALPNYRQDRTSSRDDWDIDPSKNPDKNRKREIKFSFPDTFILPLLMILLVVVILLATFVFNLVDVMYGALAVSILTIIVMVYAVMHLLEKNN
;
A
#
# COMPACT_ATOMS: atom_id res chain seq x y z
N MET A 1 -14.00 5.52 14.39
CA MET A 1 -13.16 6.14 13.35
C MET A 1 -13.01 5.18 12.17
N GLN A 2 -12.24 5.56 11.15
CA GLN A 2 -11.80 4.74 10.01
C GLN A 2 -10.36 4.30 10.27
N GLN A 3 -9.96 3.10 9.81
CA GLN A 3 -8.55 2.72 9.70
C GLN A 3 -8.20 2.32 8.27
N ILE A 4 -6.95 2.58 7.87
CA ILE A 4 -6.35 2.05 6.65
C ILE A 4 -5.41 0.93 7.07
N HIS A 5 -5.58 -0.25 6.50
CA HIS A 5 -4.62 -1.35 6.63
C HIS A 5 -3.87 -1.49 5.31
N ILE A 6 -2.56 -1.68 5.35
CA ILE A 6 -1.74 -1.95 4.17
C ILE A 6 -0.89 -3.20 4.37
N ASN A 7 -0.64 -3.94 3.29
CA ASN A 7 0.09 -5.22 3.30
C ASN A 7 -0.56 -6.33 4.16
N ARG A 8 -1.82 -6.19 4.60
CA ARG A 8 -2.48 -7.13 5.51
C ARG A 8 -2.80 -8.48 4.87
N ASN A 9 -3.31 -8.49 3.64
CA ASN A 9 -3.73 -9.71 2.95
C ASN A 9 -2.74 -10.16 1.86
N ARG A 10 -1.98 -9.22 1.27
CA ARG A 10 -0.96 -9.46 0.24
C ARG A 10 -0.01 -8.27 0.14
N ILE A 11 1.13 -8.45 -0.54
CA ILE A 11 2.07 -7.35 -0.82
C ILE A 11 1.35 -6.23 -1.60
N ASN A 12 1.53 -4.99 -1.15
CA ASN A 12 0.85 -3.78 -1.61
C ASN A 12 -0.68 -3.86 -1.55
N SER A 13 -1.25 -4.68 -0.65
CA SER A 13 -2.68 -4.61 -0.35
C SER A 13 -3.03 -3.30 0.35
N ILE A 14 -4.28 -2.88 0.17
CA ILE A 14 -4.87 -1.74 0.86
C ILE A 14 -6.29 -2.18 1.24
N GLU A 15 -6.62 -2.05 2.51
CA GLU A 15 -7.90 -2.44 3.07
C GLU A 15 -8.46 -1.33 3.98
N PHE A 16 -9.77 -1.27 4.11
CA PHE A 16 -10.50 -0.26 4.88
C PHE A 16 -11.49 -0.92 5.82
N ASP A 17 -11.56 -0.48 7.09
CA ASP A 17 -12.57 -0.97 8.05
C ASP A 17 -14.01 -0.80 7.54
N LYS A 18 -14.27 0.31 6.84
CA LYS A 18 -15.58 0.67 6.31
C LYS A 18 -15.45 1.15 4.86
N PRO A 19 -16.38 0.78 3.96
CA PRO A 19 -16.39 1.28 2.57
C PRO A 19 -16.89 2.73 2.47
N LYS A 20 -17.47 3.27 3.55
CA LYS A 20 -18.00 4.63 3.66
C LYS A 20 -17.87 5.12 5.10
N ILE A 21 -17.46 6.36 5.27
CA ILE A 21 -17.58 7.10 6.53
C ILE A 21 -18.44 8.36 6.37
N THR A 22 -18.88 8.88 7.50
CA THR A 22 -19.60 10.15 7.56
C THR A 22 -19.05 10.98 8.72
N ILE A 23 -18.79 12.26 8.44
CA ILE A 23 -18.15 13.21 9.33
C ILE A 23 -19.16 14.34 9.56
N PRO A 24 -19.83 14.38 10.72
CA PRO A 24 -20.76 15.46 11.04
C PRO A 24 -19.97 16.76 11.19
N LEU A 25 -20.38 17.80 10.47
CA LEU A 25 -19.76 19.12 10.48
C LEU A 25 -20.80 20.13 9.98
N ASP A 26 -20.99 21.23 10.71
CA ASP A 26 -21.96 22.26 10.30
C ASP A 26 -21.39 23.18 9.22
N PRO A 27 -22.22 23.79 8.34
CA PRO A 27 -21.77 24.72 7.32
C PRO A 27 -21.00 25.91 7.92
N GLY A 28 -19.84 26.23 7.33
CA GLY A 28 -18.93 27.28 7.80
C GLY A 28 -17.87 26.82 8.80
N ASN A 29 -18.04 25.66 9.44
CA ASN A 29 -17.10 25.14 10.43
C ASN A 29 -15.95 24.35 9.80
N GLU A 30 -14.91 24.15 10.61
CA GLU A 30 -13.78 23.28 10.31
C GLU A 30 -13.56 22.25 11.42
N CYS A 31 -13.06 21.07 11.06
CA CYS A 31 -12.66 20.04 12.01
C CYS A 31 -11.36 19.38 11.56
N SER A 32 -10.62 18.80 12.51
CA SER A 32 -9.47 17.95 12.20
C SER A 32 -9.58 16.62 12.93
N PHE A 33 -9.02 15.58 12.32
CA PHE A 33 -8.92 14.24 12.91
C PHE A 33 -7.72 13.50 12.34
N GLU A 34 -7.30 12.45 13.04
CA GLU A 34 -6.24 11.56 12.60
C GLU A 34 -6.82 10.33 11.89
N LEU A 35 -6.20 9.96 10.78
CA LEU A 35 -6.51 8.75 10.01
C LEU A 35 -5.39 7.71 10.25
N PRO A 36 -5.61 6.68 11.08
CA PRO A 36 -4.61 5.65 11.35
C PRO A 36 -4.32 4.81 10.10
N ILE A 37 -3.04 4.57 9.84
CA ILE A 37 -2.52 3.71 8.77
C ILE A 37 -1.66 2.64 9.43
N ILE A 38 -2.04 1.37 9.27
CA ILE A 38 -1.36 0.21 9.88
C ILE A 38 -0.76 -0.65 8.79
N ASN A 39 0.56 -0.84 8.83
CA ASN A 39 1.35 -1.64 7.92
C ASN A 39 1.69 -3.00 8.54
N TYR A 40 1.31 -4.08 7.85
CA TYR A 40 1.56 -5.46 8.26
C TYR A 40 2.77 -6.09 7.54
N GLY A 41 3.49 -5.31 6.72
CA GLY A 41 4.65 -5.76 5.94
C GLY A 41 5.85 -4.81 6.08
N SER A 42 6.76 -4.85 5.11
CA SER A 42 7.94 -3.98 5.10
C SER A 42 7.55 -2.48 5.10
N PRO A 43 8.34 -1.60 5.75
CA PRO A 43 8.11 -0.16 5.75
C PRO A 43 7.95 0.40 4.33
N THR A 44 6.97 1.26 4.12
CA THR A 44 6.62 1.76 2.78
C THR A 44 6.05 3.18 2.82
N HIS A 45 6.17 3.89 1.70
CA HIS A 45 5.49 5.16 1.49
C HIS A 45 4.04 4.93 1.05
N VAL A 46 3.14 5.74 1.61
CA VAL A 46 1.71 5.79 1.32
C VAL A 46 1.37 7.19 0.86
N TYR A 47 0.81 7.31 -0.34
CA TYR A 47 0.31 8.57 -0.86
C TYR A 47 -1.20 8.70 -0.62
N LEU A 48 -1.64 9.82 -0.04
CA LEU A 48 -3.01 10.14 0.30
C LEU A 48 -3.52 11.25 -0.62
N SER A 49 -4.65 11.03 -1.26
CA SER A 49 -5.30 12.03 -2.09
C SER A 49 -6.82 11.97 -1.97
N VAL A 50 -7.52 12.95 -2.55
CA VAL A 50 -8.98 13.01 -2.50
C VAL A 50 -9.56 13.13 -3.91
N SER A 51 -10.86 12.87 -4.06
CA SER A 51 -11.60 13.20 -5.29
C SER A 51 -11.70 14.72 -5.48
N ASP A 52 -11.88 15.15 -6.73
CA ASP A 52 -11.96 16.58 -7.06
C ASP A 52 -13.09 17.32 -6.32
N THR A 53 -14.18 16.60 -6.01
CA THR A 53 -15.28 17.10 -5.16
C THR A 53 -14.85 17.50 -3.75
N LEU A 54 -13.83 16.84 -3.19
CA LEU A 54 -13.32 17.11 -1.83
C LEU A 54 -12.07 17.99 -1.85
N ARG A 55 -11.42 18.20 -3.00
CA ARG A 55 -10.07 18.77 -3.12
C ARG A 55 -9.93 20.19 -2.57
N LYS A 56 -11.01 20.97 -2.52
CA LYS A 56 -11.03 22.33 -1.93
C LYS A 56 -11.27 22.32 -0.42
N ASN A 57 -11.79 21.23 0.13
CA ASN A 57 -12.43 21.16 1.44
C ASN A 57 -11.76 20.19 2.40
N VAL A 58 -11.07 19.18 1.88
CA VAL A 58 -10.33 18.16 2.64
C VAL A 58 -8.86 18.29 2.27
N ARG A 59 -8.01 18.47 3.27
CA ARG A 59 -6.55 18.53 3.11
C ARG A 59 -5.88 17.57 4.08
N PHE A 60 -4.93 16.79 3.58
CA PHE A 60 -3.95 16.12 4.43
C PHE A 60 -2.87 17.13 4.82
N LEU A 61 -2.39 17.06 6.06
CA LEU A 61 -1.24 17.87 6.50
C LEU A 61 0.07 17.36 5.87
N TYR A 62 0.15 16.03 5.68
CA TYR A 62 1.17 15.33 4.91
C TYR A 62 0.48 14.34 3.97
N ASP A 63 0.70 14.47 2.66
CA ASP A 63 0.10 13.59 1.64
C ASP A 63 0.99 12.38 1.32
N ASN A 64 2.31 12.44 1.55
CA ASN A 64 3.23 11.31 1.47
C ASN A 64 3.69 10.89 2.88
N VAL A 65 3.18 9.76 3.39
CA VAL A 65 3.45 9.25 4.74
C VAL A 65 4.35 8.01 4.64
N TYR A 66 5.45 7.99 5.39
CA TYR A 66 6.29 6.79 5.55
C TYR A 66 5.76 5.95 6.72
N VAL A 67 5.28 4.74 6.45
CA VAL A 67 4.60 3.89 7.44
C VAL A 67 5.44 2.65 7.74
N ALA A 68 6.09 2.64 8.92
CA ALA A 68 6.91 1.51 9.37
C ALA A 68 6.08 0.40 10.05
N ASN A 69 5.15 0.79 10.93
CA ASN A 69 4.23 -0.13 11.61
C ASN A 69 2.84 0.50 11.73
N GLN A 70 2.71 1.61 12.47
CA GLN A 70 1.47 2.37 12.56
C GLN A 70 1.80 3.86 12.57
N GLU A 71 1.09 4.62 11.74
CA GLU A 71 1.21 6.08 11.64
C GLU A 71 -0.18 6.73 11.64
N PHE A 72 -0.22 8.03 11.93
CA PHE A 72 -1.44 8.81 12.01
C PHE A 72 -1.37 9.97 11.02
N ALA A 73 -2.15 9.93 9.96
CA ALA A 73 -2.20 11.00 8.97
C ALA A 73 -3.19 12.10 9.41
N PRO A 74 -2.76 13.35 9.68
CA PRO A 74 -3.68 14.41 10.09
C PRO A 74 -4.49 14.91 8.90
N VAL A 75 -5.81 14.91 9.05
CA VAL A 75 -6.78 15.38 8.05
C VAL A 75 -7.48 16.62 8.58
N VAL A 76 -7.47 17.69 7.79
CA VAL A 76 -8.22 18.93 8.05
C VAL A 76 -9.37 19.01 7.07
N ILE A 77 -10.57 19.28 7.57
CA ILE A 77 -11.80 19.44 6.79
C ILE A 77 -12.42 20.80 7.08
N LYS A 78 -12.84 21.50 6.03
CA LYS A 78 -13.56 22.77 6.10
C LYS A 78 -14.80 22.73 5.22
N LEU A 79 -15.97 22.87 5.83
CA LEU A 79 -17.24 22.94 5.11
C LEU A 79 -17.61 24.42 4.85
N PRO A 80 -17.86 24.83 3.60
CA PRO A 80 -18.28 26.21 3.30
C PRO A 80 -19.68 26.50 3.85
N VAL A 81 -20.00 27.78 4.06
CA VAL A 81 -21.31 28.22 4.61
C VAL A 81 -22.46 27.90 3.65
N ASP A 82 -22.19 27.87 2.35
CA ASP A 82 -23.12 27.61 1.26
C ASP A 82 -23.37 26.11 0.97
N ILE A 83 -22.66 25.19 1.65
CA ILE A 83 -22.74 23.75 1.38
C ILE A 83 -23.16 22.99 2.65
N THR A 84 -24.32 22.33 2.59
CA THR A 84 -24.86 21.50 3.69
C THR A 84 -24.29 20.10 3.75
N THR A 85 -23.92 19.52 2.60
CA THR A 85 -23.37 18.17 2.49
C THR A 85 -22.42 18.05 1.31
N LEU A 86 -21.30 17.36 1.51
CA LEU A 86 -20.28 17.10 0.49
C LEU A 86 -19.93 15.61 0.46
N GLU A 87 -20.02 14.96 -0.71
CA GLU A 87 -19.62 13.56 -0.90
C GLU A 87 -18.39 13.45 -1.82
N GLY A 88 -17.53 12.49 -1.52
CA GLY A 88 -16.45 12.08 -2.40
C GLY A 88 -15.70 10.86 -1.88
N LYS A 89 -14.42 10.78 -2.22
CA LYS A 89 -13.55 9.65 -1.86
C LYS A 89 -12.21 10.13 -1.35
N ILE A 90 -11.71 9.47 -0.30
CA ILE A 90 -10.30 9.47 0.03
C ILE A 90 -9.66 8.29 -0.71
N LYS A 91 -8.56 8.56 -1.41
CA LYS A 91 -7.76 7.60 -2.17
C LYS A 91 -6.46 7.38 -1.43
N VAL A 92 -6.03 6.13 -1.38
CA VAL A 92 -4.78 5.67 -0.78
C VAL A 92 -4.01 4.95 -1.86
N THR A 93 -2.74 5.30 -2.04
CA THR A 93 -1.87 4.78 -3.09
C THR A 93 -0.58 4.23 -2.47
N THR A 94 -0.20 3.00 -2.81
CA THR A 94 0.98 2.31 -2.25
C THR A 94 1.79 1.60 -3.35
N GLY A 95 2.92 1.00 -2.98
CA GLY A 95 3.74 0.20 -3.89
C GLY A 95 4.26 1.00 -5.08
N TYR A 96 4.84 2.18 -4.82
CA TYR A 96 5.35 3.11 -5.84
C TYR A 96 4.30 3.51 -6.90
N GLY A 97 3.03 3.64 -6.51
CA GLY A 97 1.93 4.02 -7.41
C GLY A 97 1.23 2.83 -8.09
N SER A 98 1.74 1.61 -7.95
CA SER A 98 1.17 0.41 -8.61
C SER A 98 -0.20 -0.01 -8.07
N ARG A 99 -0.59 0.44 -6.87
CA ARG A 99 -1.89 0.15 -6.25
C ARG A 99 -2.52 1.42 -5.71
N THR A 100 -3.79 1.62 -6.03
CA THR A 100 -4.63 2.69 -5.48
C THR A 100 -5.99 2.13 -5.13
N GLU A 101 -6.45 2.36 -3.91
CA GLU A 101 -7.78 1.99 -3.43
C GLU A 101 -8.46 3.21 -2.80
N SER A 102 -9.78 3.17 -2.61
CA SER A 102 -10.51 4.31 -2.04
C SER A 102 -11.76 3.94 -1.24
N PHE A 103 -12.08 4.74 -0.22
CA PHE A 103 -13.33 4.67 0.54
C PHE A 103 -14.13 5.97 0.39
N ARG A 104 -15.46 5.87 0.52
CA ARG A 104 -16.36 7.04 0.43
C ARG A 104 -16.35 7.87 1.70
N VAL A 105 -16.45 9.18 1.54
CA VAL A 105 -16.56 10.13 2.65
C VAL A 105 -17.74 11.05 2.37
N ILE A 106 -18.61 11.20 3.36
CA ILE A 106 -19.62 12.27 3.41
C ILE A 106 -19.28 13.20 4.56
N ILE A 107 -19.34 14.50 4.30
CA ILE A 107 -19.12 15.59 5.26
C ILE A 107 -20.39 16.42 5.30
N GLY A 108 -20.84 16.84 6.48
CA GLY A 108 -22.04 17.68 6.62
C GLY A 108 -23.10 17.06 7.52
N GLU A 109 -24.28 17.67 7.52
CA GLU A 109 -25.45 17.10 8.18
C GLU A 109 -25.85 15.75 7.56
N ILE A 110 -26.15 14.78 8.41
CA ILE A 110 -26.67 13.49 7.98
C ILE A 110 -28.19 13.59 8.01
N PRO A 111 -28.91 13.46 6.87
CA PRO A 111 -30.36 13.31 6.93
C PRO A 111 -30.64 12.03 7.74
N VAL A 112 -31.35 12.18 8.85
CA VAL A 112 -31.65 11.09 9.78
C VAL A 112 -32.65 10.14 9.11
N VAL A 113 -32.15 9.23 8.27
CA VAL A 113 -32.90 8.06 7.83
C VAL A 113 -33.14 7.24 9.08
N SER A 114 -34.36 7.39 9.63
CA SER A 114 -34.81 6.75 10.86
C SER A 114 -34.46 5.27 10.82
N LYS A 115 -33.56 4.87 11.72
CA LYS A 115 -33.14 3.48 11.88
C LYS A 115 -34.37 2.66 12.23
N SER A 116 -34.89 1.89 11.28
CA SER A 116 -35.94 0.93 11.55
C SER A 116 -35.45 0.02 12.67
N ARG A 117 -36.24 -0.09 13.74
CA ARG A 117 -35.99 -1.08 14.79
C ARG A 117 -36.09 -2.45 14.14
N SER A 118 -34.94 -3.06 13.82
CA SER A 118 -34.87 -4.51 13.69
C SER A 118 -35.18 -5.08 15.07
N VAL A 119 -36.44 -5.43 15.30
CA VAL A 119 -36.83 -6.30 16.41
C VAL A 119 -36.06 -7.59 16.19
N ILE A 120 -35.12 -7.86 17.09
CA ILE A 120 -34.41 -9.13 17.12
C ILE A 120 -35.40 -10.12 17.73
N ASP A 121 -36.05 -10.90 16.88
CA ASP A 121 -36.90 -11.99 17.32
C ASP A 121 -36.00 -13.14 17.81
N VAL A 122 -36.11 -13.48 19.10
CA VAL A 122 -35.26 -14.47 19.76
C VAL A 122 -36.01 -15.79 19.77
N ASP A 123 -35.74 -16.67 18.79
CA ASP A 123 -36.41 -17.98 18.72
C ASP A 123 -35.97 -18.87 19.90
N GLU A 124 -36.90 -19.06 20.84
CA GLU A 124 -36.70 -19.71 22.14
C GLU A 124 -36.42 -21.23 22.03
N LYS A 125 -36.50 -21.81 20.82
CA LYS A 125 -36.29 -23.24 20.54
C LYS A 125 -34.85 -23.73 20.73
N LEU A 126 -33.87 -22.84 20.89
CA LEU A 126 -32.47 -23.21 21.13
C LEU A 126 -32.15 -23.58 22.59
N ALA A 127 -33.13 -23.51 23.51
CA ALA A 127 -32.93 -23.74 24.94
C ALA A 127 -32.95 -25.22 25.40
N LEU A 128 -33.12 -26.19 24.50
CA LEU A 128 -33.26 -27.61 24.86
C LEU A 128 -31.91 -28.36 24.86
N PRO A 129 -31.46 -28.91 26.00
CA PRO A 129 -30.22 -29.70 26.05
C PRO A 129 -30.46 -31.11 25.50
N ASN A 130 -29.84 -31.44 24.35
CA ASN A 130 -29.99 -32.77 23.76
C ASN A 130 -29.05 -33.78 24.45
N TYR A 131 -29.60 -34.82 25.08
CA TYR A 131 -28.87 -35.72 25.98
C TYR A 131 -28.99 -37.20 25.53
N ARG A 132 -27.85 -37.85 25.23
CA ARG A 132 -27.65 -39.32 25.09
C ARG A 132 -28.43 -40.03 23.94
N GLN A 133 -28.24 -41.32 23.56
CA GLN A 133 -27.29 -42.45 23.76
C GLN A 133 -27.48 -43.42 22.55
N ASP A 134 -26.68 -44.46 22.20
CA ASP A 134 -25.33 -44.96 22.55
C ASP A 134 -24.86 -45.95 21.44
N ARG A 135 -23.54 -46.14 21.22
CA ARG A 135 -22.91 -47.27 20.47
C ARG A 135 -23.26 -47.38 18.95
N THR A 136 -22.47 -48.02 18.07
CA THR A 136 -21.57 -49.19 18.21
C THR A 136 -20.30 -49.13 17.34
N SER A 137 -19.23 -49.71 17.90
CA SER A 137 -18.06 -50.35 17.25
C SER A 137 -17.97 -50.46 15.71
N SER A 138 -16.81 -50.06 15.18
CA SER A 138 -15.97 -50.94 14.36
C SER A 138 -14.49 -50.77 14.74
N ARG A 139 -13.76 -51.88 14.74
CA ARG A 139 -12.28 -51.93 14.75
C ARG A 139 -11.75 -51.69 13.32
N ASP A 140 -10.42 -51.74 13.20
CA ASP A 140 -9.56 -51.73 12.00
C ASP A 140 -8.65 -50.48 12.06
N ASP A 141 -7.65 -50.43 12.96
CA ASP A 141 -6.44 -51.27 12.99
C ASP A 141 -5.55 -51.04 11.75
N TRP A 142 -4.60 -50.11 11.89
CA TRP A 142 -3.46 -49.92 10.98
C TRP A 142 -2.23 -49.50 11.81
N ASP A 143 -1.25 -50.40 11.85
CA ASP A 143 -0.01 -50.23 12.60
C ASP A 143 0.83 -49.03 12.16
N ILE A 144 1.50 -48.43 13.14
CA ILE A 144 2.56 -47.43 12.93
C ILE A 144 3.91 -48.15 13.05
N ASP A 145 4.62 -48.36 11.93
CA ASP A 145 6.04 -48.76 11.93
C ASP A 145 6.94 -47.51 11.96
N PRO A 146 7.70 -47.25 13.04
CA PRO A 146 8.59 -46.11 13.14
C PRO A 146 10.04 -46.46 12.72
N SER A 147 10.26 -47.04 11.52
CA SER A 147 11.62 -47.23 11.00
C SER A 147 11.79 -47.10 9.47
N LYS A 148 12.31 -45.94 9.01
CA LYS A 148 13.56 -45.85 8.19
C LYS A 148 13.86 -44.45 7.61
N ASN A 149 15.04 -43.98 8.02
CA ASN A 149 16.05 -43.21 7.27
C ASN A 149 15.74 -41.75 6.79
N PRO A 150 16.48 -40.74 7.29
CA PRO A 150 16.50 -39.39 6.74
C PRO A 150 17.66 -39.18 5.74
N ASP A 151 17.34 -39.03 4.46
CA ASP A 151 18.26 -38.45 3.46
C ASP A 151 17.71 -37.12 2.94
N LYS A 152 18.22 -36.00 3.46
CA LYS A 152 19.43 -35.28 2.99
C LYS A 152 19.22 -34.47 1.70
N ASN A 153 19.25 -33.15 1.91
CA ASN A 153 19.92 -32.17 1.06
C ASN A 153 19.80 -32.31 -0.46
N ARG A 154 18.92 -31.50 -1.05
CA ARG A 154 19.23 -30.90 -2.36
C ARG A 154 18.85 -29.43 -2.45
N LYS A 155 19.56 -28.59 -1.67
CA LYS A 155 19.74 -27.16 -2.02
C LYS A 155 20.25 -27.10 -3.46
N ARG A 156 19.43 -26.61 -4.39
CA ARG A 156 19.92 -26.21 -5.72
C ARG A 156 20.52 -24.81 -5.58
N GLU A 157 21.81 -24.75 -5.30
CA GLU A 157 22.56 -23.51 -5.47
C GLU A 157 22.61 -23.16 -6.96
N ILE A 158 21.88 -22.12 -7.36
CA ILE A 158 22.04 -21.53 -8.69
C ILE A 158 23.34 -20.73 -8.66
N LYS A 159 24.46 -21.39 -8.97
CA LYS A 159 25.74 -20.73 -9.19
C LYS A 159 25.71 -20.03 -10.55
N PHE A 160 25.16 -18.81 -10.56
CA PHE A 160 25.33 -17.87 -11.66
C PHE A 160 26.79 -17.38 -11.64
N SER A 161 27.66 -18.13 -12.31
CA SER A 161 29.03 -17.71 -12.57
C SER A 161 29.01 -16.66 -13.68
N PHE A 162 28.96 -15.39 -13.31
CA PHE A 162 29.22 -14.28 -14.22
C PHE A 162 30.74 -14.04 -14.31
N PRO A 163 31.41 -14.35 -15.44
CA PRO A 163 32.66 -13.69 -15.77
C PRO A 163 32.38 -12.21 -16.16
N ASP A 164 33.43 -11.41 -16.13
CA ASP A 164 33.52 -10.04 -16.64
C ASP A 164 32.64 -8.97 -15.95
N THR A 165 33.22 -8.43 -14.88
CA THR A 165 32.83 -7.20 -14.15
C THR A 165 32.65 -5.94 -15.02
N PHE A 166 32.97 -6.01 -16.31
CA PHE A 166 32.88 -4.90 -17.27
C PHE A 166 31.53 -4.82 -18.02
N ILE A 167 30.76 -5.91 -18.11
CA ILE A 167 29.51 -5.91 -18.89
C ILE A 167 28.38 -5.20 -18.14
N LEU A 168 28.31 -5.38 -16.81
CA LEU A 168 27.28 -4.79 -15.96
C LEU A 168 27.22 -3.24 -16.01
N PRO A 169 28.34 -2.49 -15.83
CA PRO A 169 28.32 -1.03 -15.92
C PRO A 169 27.99 -0.54 -17.33
N LEU A 170 28.46 -1.22 -18.38
CA LEU A 170 28.15 -0.86 -19.77
C LEU A 170 26.64 -0.97 -20.05
N LEU A 171 26.00 -2.05 -19.58
CA LEU A 171 24.56 -2.26 -19.73
C LEU A 171 23.74 -1.25 -18.93
N MET A 172 24.19 -0.85 -17.74
CA MET A 172 23.56 0.21 -16.95
C MET A 172 23.67 1.58 -17.64
N ILE A 173 24.82 1.92 -18.22
CA ILE A 173 25.00 3.16 -19.00
C ILE A 173 24.09 3.15 -20.24
N LEU A 174 24.04 2.04 -20.97
CA LEU A 174 23.16 1.88 -22.14
C LEU A 174 21.67 2.08 -21.76
N LEU A 175 21.23 1.49 -20.64
CA LEU A 175 19.87 1.65 -20.14
C LEU A 175 19.54 3.12 -19.82
N VAL A 176 20.45 3.83 -19.15
CA VAL A 176 20.29 5.27 -18.84
C VAL A 176 20.21 6.11 -20.11
N VAL A 177 21.06 5.83 -21.11
CA VAL A 177 21.02 6.53 -22.41
C VAL A 177 19.70 6.30 -23.15
N VAL A 178 19.18 5.07 -23.16
CA VAL A 178 17.89 4.74 -23.79
C VAL A 178 16.73 5.47 -23.10
N ILE A 179 16.73 5.52 -21.75
CA ILE A 179 15.72 6.26 -20.98
C ILE A 179 15.79 7.76 -21.30
N LEU A 180 17.00 8.33 -21.35
CA LEU A 180 17.20 9.76 -21.62
C LEU A 180 16.72 10.12 -23.05
N LEU A 181 17.08 9.31 -24.05
CA LEU A 181 16.58 9.45 -25.42
C LEU A 181 15.05 9.34 -25.50
N ALA A 182 14.43 8.39 -24.79
CA ALA A 182 12.98 8.29 -24.74
C ALA A 182 12.34 9.55 -24.14
N THR A 183 12.84 10.05 -23.00
CA THR A 183 12.30 11.28 -22.38
C THR A 183 12.41 12.50 -23.29
N PHE A 184 13.48 12.59 -24.09
CA PHE A 184 13.68 13.65 -25.09
C PHE A 184 12.71 13.52 -26.27
N VAL A 185 12.60 12.33 -26.88
CA VAL A 185 11.72 12.08 -28.03
C VAL A 185 10.25 12.36 -27.70
N PHE A 186 9.80 12.00 -26.50
CA PHE A 186 8.40 12.20 -26.09
C PHE A 186 8.12 13.59 -25.49
N ASN A 187 9.13 14.49 -25.37
CA ASN A 187 9.02 15.79 -24.70
C ASN A 187 8.33 15.70 -23.32
N LEU A 188 8.57 14.61 -22.59
CA LEU A 188 7.80 14.30 -21.37
C LEU A 188 8.25 15.11 -20.13
N VAL A 189 9.34 15.88 -20.26
CA VAL A 189 10.03 16.53 -19.16
C VAL A 189 10.61 17.87 -19.64
N ASP A 190 10.51 18.92 -18.83
CA ASP A 190 11.12 20.21 -19.13
C ASP A 190 12.64 20.09 -19.31
N VAL A 191 13.18 20.88 -20.26
CA VAL A 191 14.60 20.90 -20.68
C VAL A 191 15.58 20.96 -19.48
N MET A 192 15.18 21.61 -18.39
CA MET A 192 15.93 21.71 -17.14
C MET A 192 16.29 20.35 -16.52
N TYR A 193 15.36 19.39 -16.50
CA TYR A 193 15.61 18.06 -15.93
C TYR A 193 16.47 17.18 -16.84
N GLY A 194 16.33 17.32 -18.16
CA GLY A 194 17.21 16.67 -19.13
C GLY A 194 18.66 17.10 -18.96
N ALA A 195 18.90 18.41 -18.77
CA ALA A 195 20.23 18.94 -18.52
C ALA A 195 20.86 18.41 -17.21
N LEU A 196 20.07 18.24 -16.14
CA LEU A 196 20.53 17.64 -14.89
C LEU A 196 20.87 16.14 -15.03
N ALA A 197 20.08 15.38 -15.81
CA ALA A 197 20.40 13.97 -16.07
C ALA A 197 21.71 13.81 -16.85
N VAL A 198 21.95 14.66 -17.85
CA VAL A 198 23.21 14.66 -18.62
C VAL A 198 24.40 15.03 -17.75
N SER A 199 24.29 16.04 -16.88
CA SER A 199 25.43 16.46 -16.03
C SER A 199 25.81 15.41 -14.97
N ILE A 200 24.84 14.67 -14.44
CA ILE A 200 25.12 13.53 -13.54
C ILE A 200 25.84 12.41 -14.32
N LEU A 201 25.39 12.10 -15.54
CA LEU A 201 26.00 11.07 -16.38
C LEU A 201 27.45 11.41 -16.76
N THR A 202 27.74 12.67 -17.12
CA THR A 202 29.11 13.08 -17.48
C THR A 202 30.06 13.02 -16.28
N ILE A 203 29.62 13.36 -15.08
CA ILE A 203 30.42 13.21 -13.85
C ILE A 203 30.74 11.73 -13.60
N ILE A 204 29.75 10.83 -13.71
CA ILE A 204 29.96 9.38 -13.52
C ILE A 204 30.99 8.84 -14.53
N VAL A 205 30.85 9.20 -15.81
CA VAL A 205 31.80 8.79 -16.86
C VAL A 205 33.20 9.35 -16.61
N MET A 206 33.31 10.61 -16.16
CA MET A 206 34.61 11.22 -15.85
C MET A 206 35.30 10.53 -14.66
N VAL A 207 34.58 10.27 -13.57
CA VAL A 207 35.11 9.54 -12.40
C VAL A 207 35.56 8.13 -12.79
N TYR A 208 34.77 7.43 -13.60
CA TYR A 208 35.14 6.10 -14.11
C TYR A 208 36.41 6.15 -14.98
N ALA A 209 36.51 7.13 -15.89
CA ALA A 209 37.68 7.32 -16.74
C ALA A 209 38.95 7.64 -15.93
N VAL A 210 38.84 8.47 -14.88
CA VAL A 210 39.96 8.79 -13.97
C VAL A 210 40.39 7.56 -13.17
N MET A 211 39.44 6.81 -12.59
CA MET A 211 39.73 5.56 -11.87
C MET A 211 40.46 4.55 -12.76
N HIS A 212 39.98 4.35 -13.98
CA HIS A 212 40.59 3.42 -14.93
C HIS A 212 41.97 3.88 -15.44
N LEU A 213 42.18 5.20 -15.58
CA LEU A 213 43.48 5.76 -15.96
C LEU A 213 44.51 5.64 -14.83
N LEU A 214 44.09 5.75 -13.57
CA LEU A 214 44.94 5.50 -12.40
C LEU A 214 45.30 4.01 -12.26
N GLU A 215 44.32 3.11 -12.45
CA GLU A 215 44.52 1.65 -12.42
C GLU A 215 45.53 1.18 -13.48
N LYS A 216 45.57 1.82 -14.65
CA LYS A 216 46.49 1.47 -15.75
C LYS A 216 47.92 2.00 -15.57
N ASN A 217 48.15 2.91 -14.62
CA ASN A 217 49.41 3.65 -14.48
C ASN A 217 50.18 3.28 -13.20
N ASN A 218 49.89 2.11 -12.64
CA ASN A 218 50.39 1.56 -11.38
C ASN A 218 50.71 0.05 -11.55
#